data_AF-A0A8J5Z2Z4-F1
#
_entry.id   AF-A0A8J5Z2Z4-F1
#
_cell.length_a   1.000
_cell.length_b   1.000
_cell.length_c   1.000
_cell.angle_alpha   90.00
_cell.angle_beta   90.00
_cell.angle_gamma   90.00
#
_symmetry.space_group_name_H-M   'P 1'
#
loop_
_entity.id
_entity.type
_entity.pdbx_description
1 polymer ?
#
loop_
_entity_poly.entity_id
_entity_poly.type
_entity_poly.pdbx_seq_one_letter_code
_entity_poly.pdbx_strand_id
1 'polypeptide(L)'
;MATSSAAFKSRVDHRKQLELEEARKAGLAPAEVDEDGKEINPHIPQFMSSAPWYLNAERPGLKHQRKWKSDPNYTIEARRYFKLKNIEKEPARSKRTSCSFFTILVGVSMNVFCGAMTHDAKSCIERPRKKRAKWTNMHIAPDEKIETFELDYDGKRDRWNGYDPSTYARVIERYEARYEARDEARRKYLKEQQLKKLEKKNSKIEGEGGEVIDEGDALKLVESKQMELSKVERRVRTTGGGSTGSVRNLRIREDIAKYLFNLDCNSAYYDPKSRSMREDPLPDADP
;
A
#
# COMPACT_ATOMS: atom_id res chain seq x y z
N MET A 1 10.24 30.02 -42.63
CA MET A 1 11.33 30.96 -42.31
C MET A 1 11.14 31.38 -40.85
N ALA A 2 11.86 30.73 -39.94
CA ALA A 2 11.78 31.01 -38.50
C ALA A 2 12.93 31.95 -38.13
N THR A 3 12.63 33.23 -37.94
CA THR A 3 13.54 34.17 -37.30
C THR A 3 13.23 34.17 -35.80
N SER A 4 13.98 33.40 -35.02
CA SER A 4 14.05 33.58 -33.58
C SER A 4 14.80 34.89 -33.33
N SER A 5 14.06 35.99 -33.19
CA SER A 5 14.61 37.28 -32.79
C SER A 5 15.04 37.21 -31.32
N ALA A 6 16.21 36.61 -31.06
CA ALA A 6 16.99 36.92 -29.87
C ALA A 6 17.40 38.39 -30.00
N ALA A 7 16.59 39.28 -29.43
CA ALA A 7 16.91 40.70 -29.40
C ALA A 7 18.27 40.86 -28.71
N PHE A 8 19.26 41.37 -29.44
CA PHE A 8 20.55 41.74 -28.87
C PHE A 8 20.30 42.76 -27.77
N LYS A 9 20.44 42.33 -26.51
CA LYS A 9 20.33 43.21 -25.36
C LYS A 9 21.49 44.19 -25.41
N SER A 10 21.23 45.49 -25.21
CA SER A 10 22.32 46.46 -25.14
C SER A 10 23.24 46.12 -23.95
N ARG A 11 24.51 46.52 -24.01
CA ARG A 11 25.47 46.30 -22.90
C ARG A 11 24.94 46.85 -21.57
N VAL A 12 24.19 47.95 -21.63
CA VAL A 12 23.56 48.57 -20.47
C VAL A 12 22.43 47.70 -19.93
N ASP A 13 21.58 47.14 -20.79
CA ASP A 13 20.47 46.28 -20.37
C ASP A 13 20.96 44.93 -19.83
N HIS A 14 22.02 44.38 -20.40
CA HIS A 14 22.66 43.17 -19.87
C HIS A 14 23.23 43.41 -18.47
N ARG A 15 23.90 44.55 -18.25
CA ARG A 15 24.40 44.93 -16.92
C ARG A 15 23.25 45.09 -15.92
N LYS A 16 22.18 45.79 -16.31
CA LYS A 16 20.99 45.96 -15.48
C LYS A 16 20.34 44.63 -15.11
N GLN A 17 20.30 43.66 -16.04
CA GLN A 17 19.75 42.34 -15.76
C GLN A 17 20.60 41.55 -14.75
N LEU A 18 21.93 41.59 -14.88
CA LEU A 18 22.82 40.98 -13.89
C LEU A 18 22.69 41.62 -12.51
N GLU A 19 22.67 42.95 -12.44
CA GLU A 19 22.46 43.69 -11.18
C GLU A 19 21.10 43.36 -10.56
N LEU A 20 20.07 43.19 -11.38
CA LEU A 20 18.73 42.80 -10.93
C LEU A 20 18.70 41.35 -10.44
N GLU A 21 19.35 40.42 -11.13
CA GLU A 21 19.51 39.03 -10.70
C GLU A 21 20.30 38.94 -9.37
N GLU A 22 21.36 39.72 -9.22
CA GLU A 22 22.12 39.82 -7.97
C GLU A 22 21.29 40.41 -6.84
N ALA A 23 20.52 41.47 -7.10
CA ALA A 23 19.60 42.06 -6.13
C ALA A 23 18.49 41.08 -5.73
N ARG A 24 17.97 40.28 -6.66
CA ARG A 24 16.99 39.21 -6.39
C ARG A 24 17.62 38.10 -5.55
N LYS A 25 18.84 37.69 -5.88
CA LYS A 25 19.60 36.68 -5.13
C LYS A 25 19.94 37.15 -3.72
N ALA A 26 20.10 38.46 -3.53
CA ALA A 26 20.27 39.10 -2.23
C ALA A 26 18.96 39.32 -1.46
N GLY A 27 17.79 39.02 -2.06
CA GLY A 27 16.48 39.25 -1.45
C GLY A 27 16.05 40.72 -1.39
N LEU A 28 16.75 41.62 -2.09
CA LEU A 28 16.44 43.06 -2.14
C LEU A 28 15.38 43.38 -3.21
N ALA A 29 15.28 42.56 -4.25
CA ALA A 29 14.32 42.71 -5.34
C ALA A 29 13.34 41.53 -5.36
N PRO A 30 12.07 41.74 -5.76
CA PRO A 30 11.08 40.67 -5.86
C PRO A 30 11.48 39.62 -6.89
N ALA A 31 11.12 38.37 -6.61
CA ALA A 31 11.35 37.24 -7.51
C ALA A 31 10.64 37.44 -8.86
N GLU A 32 11.16 36.79 -9.90
CA GLU A 32 10.50 36.79 -11.20
C GLU A 32 9.26 35.91 -11.15
N VAL A 33 8.18 36.33 -11.83
CA VAL A 33 6.91 35.60 -11.83
C VAL A 33 6.73 34.91 -13.18
N ASP A 34 6.49 33.61 -13.17
CA ASP A 34 6.20 32.78 -14.34
C ASP A 34 4.82 33.14 -14.94
N GLU A 35 4.50 32.60 -16.11
CA GLU A 35 3.19 32.75 -16.78
C GLU A 35 2.00 32.30 -15.91
N ASP A 36 2.21 31.32 -15.03
CA ASP A 36 1.19 30.79 -14.11
C ASP A 36 1.07 31.60 -12.80
N GLY A 37 1.76 32.75 -12.70
CA GLY A 37 1.75 33.58 -11.49
C GLY A 37 2.61 33.03 -10.35
N LYS A 38 3.50 32.06 -10.62
CA LYS A 38 4.38 31.45 -9.62
C LYS A 38 5.73 32.14 -9.58
N GLU A 39 6.22 32.41 -8.38
CA GLU A 39 7.55 32.97 -8.17
C GLU A 39 8.64 31.95 -8.52
N ILE A 40 9.59 32.38 -9.35
CA ILE A 40 10.78 31.63 -9.74
C ILE A 40 11.88 31.96 -8.73
N ASN A 41 12.36 30.93 -8.04
CA ASN A 41 13.45 31.10 -7.07
C ASN A 41 14.71 31.69 -7.77
N PRO A 42 15.20 32.87 -7.35
CA PRO A 42 16.37 33.54 -7.93
C PRO A 42 17.67 32.74 -7.86
N HIS A 43 17.75 31.72 -7.01
CA HIS A 43 18.91 30.85 -6.88
C HIS A 43 18.93 29.70 -7.91
N ILE A 44 17.88 29.53 -8.72
CA ILE A 44 17.88 28.58 -9.84
C ILE A 44 18.85 29.10 -10.92
N PRO A 45 19.85 28.32 -11.35
CA PRO A 45 20.76 28.73 -12.41
C PRO A 45 20.01 29.10 -13.70
N GLN A 46 20.49 30.14 -14.39
CA GLN A 46 19.84 30.70 -15.58
C GLN A 46 19.53 29.64 -16.67
N PHE A 47 20.43 28.66 -16.87
CA PHE A 47 20.22 27.61 -17.88
C PHE A 47 19.07 26.65 -17.56
N MET A 48 18.62 26.57 -16.30
CA MET A 48 17.46 25.77 -15.90
C MET A 48 16.15 26.57 -15.97
N SER A 49 16.20 27.89 -15.76
CA SER A 49 15.03 28.77 -15.81
C SER A 49 14.70 29.25 -17.23
N SER A 50 15.71 29.39 -18.09
CA SER A 50 15.52 29.75 -19.50
C SER A 50 14.95 28.56 -20.27
N ALA A 51 13.72 28.71 -20.77
CA ALA A 51 13.14 27.72 -21.66
C ALA A 51 13.92 27.69 -22.99
N PRO A 52 14.30 26.49 -23.48
CA PRO A 52 14.93 26.35 -24.79
C PRO A 52 14.04 26.85 -25.94
N TRP A 53 14.67 27.35 -27.01
CA TRP A 53 13.99 27.97 -28.15
C TRP A 53 12.90 27.09 -28.79
N TYR A 54 13.03 25.77 -28.77
CA TYR A 54 12.08 24.84 -29.39
C TYR A 54 10.75 24.69 -28.62
N LEU A 55 10.65 25.26 -27.41
CA LEU A 55 9.41 25.28 -26.62
C LEU A 55 8.62 26.58 -26.79
N ASN A 56 9.14 27.56 -27.56
CA ASN A 56 8.50 28.84 -27.87
C ASN A 56 7.91 29.56 -26.64
N ALA A 57 8.52 29.42 -25.46
CA ALA A 57 8.10 30.16 -24.28
C ALA A 57 8.62 31.60 -24.38
N GLU A 58 7.73 32.57 -24.24
CA GLU A 58 8.06 33.99 -24.32
C GLU A 58 8.66 34.52 -23.01
N ARG A 59 8.39 33.83 -21.89
CA ARG A 59 8.87 34.20 -20.55
C ARG A 59 9.74 33.11 -19.93
N PRO A 60 10.71 33.46 -19.07
CA PRO A 60 11.40 32.49 -18.23
C PRO A 60 10.38 31.75 -17.36
N GLY A 61 10.49 30.42 -17.28
CA GLY A 61 9.49 29.59 -16.63
C GLY A 61 9.94 28.15 -16.46
N LEU A 62 9.44 27.48 -15.42
CA LEU A 62 9.92 26.14 -15.05
C LEU A 62 9.05 25.01 -15.65
N LYS A 63 8.07 25.35 -16.49
CA LYS A 63 7.17 24.39 -17.15
C LYS A 63 7.93 23.32 -17.94
N HIS A 64 9.00 23.71 -18.62
CA HIS A 64 9.81 22.81 -19.46
C HIS A 64 10.61 21.77 -18.65
N GLN A 65 10.85 22.03 -17.36
CA GLN A 65 11.50 21.07 -16.46
C GLN A 65 10.51 20.07 -15.87
N ARG A 66 9.19 20.32 -15.98
CA ARG A 66 8.16 19.38 -15.52
C ARG A 66 8.08 18.20 -16.48
N LYS A 67 7.62 17.06 -15.97
CA LYS A 67 7.41 15.86 -16.79
C LYS A 67 6.38 16.16 -17.90
N TRP A 68 6.87 16.31 -19.14
CA TRP A 68 6.05 16.63 -20.32
C TRP A 68 5.04 15.53 -20.69
N LYS A 69 5.35 14.28 -20.39
CA LYS A 69 4.46 13.12 -20.49
C LYS A 69 4.08 12.62 -19.09
N SER A 70 3.06 13.21 -18.48
CA SER A 70 2.45 12.61 -17.31
C SER A 70 1.54 11.46 -17.77
N ASP A 71 2.10 10.30 -18.16
CA ASP A 71 1.24 9.21 -18.67
C ASP A 71 0.26 8.76 -17.57
N PRO A 72 -1.05 9.04 -17.61
CA PRO A 72 -1.94 8.63 -16.52
C PRO A 72 -2.08 7.09 -16.42
N ASN A 73 -1.52 6.34 -17.37
CA ASN A 73 -1.73 4.91 -17.57
C ASN A 73 -0.99 3.99 -16.58
N TYR A 74 0.10 4.41 -15.95
CA TYR A 74 0.93 3.50 -15.13
C TYR A 74 0.16 2.89 -13.93
N THR A 75 -0.79 3.64 -13.36
CA THR A 75 -1.60 3.15 -12.23
C THR A 75 -2.87 2.41 -12.68
N ILE A 76 -3.36 2.69 -13.89
CA ILE A 76 -4.59 2.10 -14.44
C ILE A 76 -4.34 0.65 -14.87
N GLU A 77 -3.15 0.34 -15.39
CA GLU A 77 -2.79 -1.02 -15.83
C GLU A 77 -2.63 -2.00 -14.66
N ALA A 78 -2.01 -1.57 -13.57
CA ALA A 78 -1.97 -2.34 -12.32
C ALA A 78 -3.40 -2.64 -11.81
N ARG A 79 -4.32 -1.66 -11.89
CA ARG A 79 -5.73 -1.84 -11.51
C ARG A 79 -6.53 -2.73 -12.47
N ARG A 80 -6.23 -2.69 -13.78
CA ARG A 80 -6.84 -3.58 -14.79
C ARG A 80 -6.51 -5.04 -14.54
N TYR A 81 -5.28 -5.34 -14.10
CA TYR A 81 -4.88 -6.69 -13.72
C TYR A 81 -5.79 -7.29 -12.62
N PHE A 82 -6.13 -6.49 -11.60
CA PHE A 82 -7.08 -6.88 -10.55
C PHE A 82 -8.51 -7.06 -11.06
N LYS A 83 -8.97 -6.18 -11.98
CA LYS A 83 -10.36 -6.18 -12.44
C LYS A 83 -10.68 -7.34 -13.40
N LEU A 84 -9.69 -7.82 -14.16
CA LEU A 84 -9.89 -8.86 -15.18
C LEU A 84 -9.89 -10.29 -14.62
N LYS A 85 -9.35 -10.52 -13.41
CA LYS A 85 -9.52 -11.82 -12.72
C LYS A 85 -10.87 -11.96 -12.01
N ASN A 86 -11.50 -10.85 -11.63
CA ASN A 86 -12.81 -10.82 -10.94
C ASN A 86 -14.00 -10.74 -11.90
N ILE A 87 -13.76 -10.44 -13.18
CA ILE A 87 -14.71 -10.84 -14.22
C ILE A 87 -14.49 -12.34 -14.33
N GLU A 88 -15.48 -13.09 -13.85
CA GLU A 88 -15.59 -14.52 -14.12
C GLU A 88 -15.14 -14.78 -15.55
N LYS A 89 -14.48 -15.90 -15.75
CA LYS A 89 -14.26 -16.48 -17.07
C LYS A 89 -15.63 -16.73 -17.70
N GLU A 90 -16.32 -15.68 -18.13
CA GLU A 90 -17.26 -15.80 -19.22
C GLU A 90 -16.37 -16.33 -20.34
N PRO A 91 -16.56 -17.58 -20.79
CA PRO A 91 -16.05 -17.92 -22.10
C PRO A 91 -16.55 -16.83 -23.04
N ALA A 92 -15.84 -16.52 -24.12
CA ALA A 92 -16.35 -15.67 -25.19
C ALA A 92 -17.56 -16.35 -25.89
N ARG A 93 -18.66 -16.51 -25.15
CA ARG A 93 -19.87 -17.27 -25.41
C ARG A 93 -21.01 -16.65 -24.61
N SER A 94 -21.34 -15.41 -24.96
CA SER A 94 -22.72 -14.94 -24.81
C SER A 94 -23.05 -13.79 -25.77
N LYS A 95 -22.67 -13.91 -27.05
CA LYS A 95 -23.34 -13.21 -28.17
C LYS A 95 -23.40 -14.03 -29.46
N ARG A 96 -23.43 -15.36 -29.36
CA ARG A 96 -23.90 -16.25 -30.44
C ARG A 96 -24.66 -17.43 -29.86
N THR A 97 -25.76 -17.12 -29.18
CA THR A 97 -26.90 -18.04 -29.08
C THR A 97 -27.63 -18.02 -30.42
N SER A 98 -27.13 -18.79 -31.38
CA SER A 98 -27.91 -19.31 -32.50
C SER A 98 -27.01 -20.17 -33.38
N CYS A 99 -27.45 -21.41 -33.60
CA CYS A 99 -27.15 -22.21 -34.79
C CYS A 99 -25.68 -22.70 -34.90
N SER A 100 -25.44 -23.96 -34.55
CA SER A 100 -25.45 -25.09 -35.49
C SER A 100 -24.26 -25.06 -36.47
N PHE A 101 -23.55 -26.19 -36.53
CA PHE A 101 -22.76 -26.55 -37.71
C PHE A 101 -21.66 -25.54 -38.10
N PHE A 102 -20.60 -25.45 -37.29
CA PHE A 102 -19.37 -24.85 -37.74
C PHE A 102 -18.40 -25.94 -38.23
N THR A 103 -18.57 -26.31 -39.49
CA THR A 103 -17.54 -26.92 -40.35
C THR A 103 -16.21 -26.23 -40.09
N ILE A 104 -15.23 -26.98 -39.58
CA ILE A 104 -13.82 -26.60 -39.35
C ILE A 104 -13.50 -25.26 -40.04
N LEU A 105 -13.54 -24.15 -39.29
CA LEU A 105 -13.13 -22.83 -39.79
C LEU A 105 -11.77 -23.01 -40.44
N VAL A 106 -11.69 -22.69 -41.73
CA VAL A 106 -10.45 -22.65 -42.49
C VAL A 106 -9.63 -21.51 -41.88
N GLY A 107 -8.88 -21.82 -40.82
CA GLY A 107 -8.29 -20.83 -39.93
C GLY A 107 -8.07 -21.35 -38.50
N VAL A 108 -8.74 -22.43 -38.08
CA VAL A 108 -8.33 -23.17 -36.87
C VAL A 108 -6.92 -23.66 -37.14
N SER A 109 -5.96 -23.28 -36.29
CA SER A 109 -4.61 -23.83 -36.32
C SER A 109 -4.75 -25.36 -36.32
N MET A 110 -4.61 -25.96 -37.51
CA MET A 110 -5.04 -27.33 -37.85
C MET A 110 -4.34 -28.43 -37.04
N ASN A 111 -3.54 -28.05 -36.05
CA ASN A 111 -2.58 -28.89 -35.37
C ASN A 111 -2.84 -29.02 -33.87
N VAL A 112 -3.67 -28.17 -33.23
CA VAL A 112 -3.87 -28.22 -31.77
C VAL A 112 -4.62 -29.47 -31.35
N PHE A 113 -4.14 -30.13 -30.29
CA PHE A 113 -4.79 -31.33 -29.78
C PHE A 113 -6.18 -31.02 -29.23
N CYS A 114 -6.46 -29.84 -28.68
CA CYS A 114 -7.74 -29.46 -28.07
C CYS A 114 -8.71 -28.67 -28.98
N GLY A 115 -8.26 -28.17 -30.14
CA GLY A 115 -9.12 -27.44 -31.08
C GLY A 115 -9.35 -25.95 -30.78
N ALA A 116 -8.60 -25.34 -29.85
CA ALA A 116 -8.58 -23.90 -29.65
C ALA A 116 -7.79 -23.18 -30.76
N MET A 117 -8.13 -21.93 -31.04
CA MET A 117 -7.50 -21.11 -32.10
C MET A 117 -6.33 -20.24 -31.58
N THR A 118 -6.09 -20.20 -30.27
CA THR A 118 -5.14 -19.25 -29.65
C THR A 118 -3.68 -19.68 -29.68
N HIS A 119 -3.41 -20.96 -29.93
CA HIS A 119 -2.05 -21.53 -29.84
C HIS A 119 -1.82 -22.64 -30.88
N ASP A 120 -0.62 -23.22 -30.86
CA ASP A 120 -0.18 -24.30 -31.75
C ASP A 120 -0.15 -25.66 -31.03
N ALA A 121 -0.06 -26.76 -31.78
CA ALA A 121 0.01 -28.12 -31.22
C ALA A 121 1.09 -28.32 -30.16
N LYS A 122 2.23 -27.65 -30.33
CA LYS A 122 3.40 -27.80 -29.46
C LYS A 122 3.25 -27.04 -28.16
N SER A 123 2.50 -25.92 -28.17
CA SER A 123 2.20 -25.10 -27.00
C SER A 123 0.85 -25.44 -26.35
N CYS A 124 0.23 -26.55 -26.78
CA CYS A 124 -1.03 -27.03 -26.25
C CYS A 124 -0.87 -27.49 -24.79
N ILE A 125 -1.60 -26.85 -23.87
CA ILE A 125 -1.64 -27.21 -22.45
C ILE A 125 -2.38 -28.53 -22.25
N GLU A 126 -3.34 -28.82 -23.12
CA GLU A 126 -4.08 -30.07 -23.07
C GLU A 126 -3.22 -31.27 -23.47
N ARG A 127 -3.50 -32.40 -22.82
CA ARG A 127 -2.76 -33.64 -23.03
C ARG A 127 -2.74 -34.04 -24.51
N PRO A 128 -1.56 -34.33 -25.11
CA PRO A 128 -1.47 -34.78 -26.49
C PRO A 128 -2.36 -36.00 -26.78
N ARG A 129 -3.25 -35.86 -27.76
CA ARG A 129 -4.19 -36.92 -28.17
C ARG A 129 -3.65 -37.73 -29.34
N LYS A 130 -3.90 -39.04 -29.35
CA LYS A 130 -3.58 -39.93 -30.49
C LYS A 130 -4.33 -39.53 -31.77
N LYS A 131 -5.60 -39.14 -31.64
CA LYS A 131 -6.41 -38.53 -32.70
C LYS A 131 -6.75 -37.10 -32.28
N ARG A 132 -6.35 -36.11 -33.09
CA ARG A 132 -6.56 -34.68 -32.81
C ARG A 132 -8.03 -34.28 -32.96
N ALA A 133 -8.38 -33.16 -32.31
CA ALA A 133 -9.69 -32.53 -32.40
C ALA A 133 -10.16 -32.34 -33.85
N LYS A 134 -9.23 -32.00 -34.75
CA LYS A 134 -9.48 -31.80 -36.18
C LYS A 134 -10.16 -32.98 -36.87
N TRP A 135 -9.89 -34.21 -36.44
CA TRP A 135 -10.47 -35.42 -37.06
C TRP A 135 -11.64 -36.00 -36.29
N THR A 136 -11.74 -35.73 -34.99
CA THR A 136 -12.80 -36.31 -34.14
C THR A 136 -13.93 -35.33 -33.85
N ASN A 137 -13.73 -34.01 -33.97
CA ASN A 137 -14.67 -32.94 -33.62
C ASN A 137 -15.28 -33.05 -32.20
N MET A 138 -14.65 -33.84 -31.32
CA MET A 138 -15.10 -34.08 -29.94
C MET A 138 -14.15 -33.43 -28.95
N HIS A 139 -14.71 -32.91 -27.85
CA HIS A 139 -13.99 -32.19 -26.79
C HIS A 139 -13.14 -31.05 -27.34
N ILE A 140 -13.82 -29.98 -27.79
CA ILE A 140 -13.21 -28.72 -28.23
C ILE A 140 -13.09 -27.82 -27.01
N ALA A 141 -11.87 -27.41 -26.67
CA ALA A 141 -11.64 -26.47 -25.58
C ALA A 141 -12.08 -25.05 -25.98
N PRO A 142 -12.52 -24.22 -25.03
CA PRO A 142 -12.79 -22.81 -25.30
C PRO A 142 -11.50 -22.06 -25.64
N ASP A 143 -11.61 -21.01 -26.45
CA ASP A 143 -10.48 -20.13 -26.77
C ASP A 143 -10.04 -19.31 -25.55
N GLU A 144 -8.73 -19.13 -25.41
CA GLU A 144 -8.12 -18.34 -24.33
C GLU A 144 -8.19 -16.84 -24.63
N LYS A 145 -8.20 -16.02 -23.58
CA LYS A 145 -8.11 -14.56 -23.73
C LYS A 145 -6.64 -14.14 -23.68
N ILE A 146 -6.09 -13.68 -24.80
CA ILE A 146 -4.72 -13.18 -24.88
C ILE A 146 -4.73 -11.71 -24.48
N GLU A 147 -4.07 -11.39 -23.36
CA GLU A 147 -3.94 -10.01 -22.87
C GLU A 147 -2.46 -9.64 -22.73
N THR A 148 -2.11 -8.44 -23.20
CA THR A 148 -0.77 -7.86 -23.08
C THR A 148 -0.82 -6.69 -22.10
N PHE A 149 0.06 -6.70 -21.10
CA PHE A 149 0.16 -5.64 -20.08
C PHE A 149 1.57 -5.05 -20.06
N GLU A 150 1.67 -3.73 -19.99
CA GLU A 150 2.95 -3.01 -19.88
C GLU A 150 3.15 -2.53 -18.45
N LEU A 151 3.61 -3.46 -17.60
CA LEU A 151 3.88 -3.16 -16.18
C LEU A 151 5.32 -2.66 -15.95
N ASP A 152 5.48 -1.86 -14.89
CA ASP A 152 6.76 -1.43 -14.34
C ASP A 152 7.60 -2.61 -13.82
N TYR A 153 8.87 -2.34 -13.45
CA TYR A 153 9.76 -3.38 -12.90
C TYR A 153 9.17 -4.06 -11.67
N ASP A 154 8.65 -3.27 -10.73
CA ASP A 154 8.01 -3.76 -9.50
C ASP A 154 6.67 -4.42 -9.83
N GLY A 155 5.88 -3.81 -10.72
CA GLY A 155 4.62 -4.38 -11.17
C GLY A 155 4.76 -5.77 -11.81
N LYS A 156 5.83 -6.03 -12.58
CA LYS A 156 6.12 -7.37 -13.14
C LYS A 156 6.55 -8.39 -12.08
N ARG A 157 7.14 -7.94 -10.98
CA ARG A 157 7.73 -8.78 -9.92
C ARG A 157 6.89 -8.85 -8.66
N ASP A 158 5.77 -8.15 -8.61
CA ASP A 158 4.89 -8.19 -7.46
C ASP A 158 4.35 -9.61 -7.28
N ARG A 159 4.77 -10.22 -6.17
CA ARG A 159 4.35 -11.57 -5.77
C ARG A 159 2.84 -11.66 -5.57
N TRP A 160 2.20 -10.54 -5.23
CA TRP A 160 0.77 -10.45 -4.97
C TRP A 160 -0.04 -10.09 -6.21
N ASN A 161 0.56 -10.14 -7.40
CA ASN A 161 -0.17 -9.99 -8.64
C ASN A 161 -1.33 -10.99 -8.74
N GLY A 162 -2.55 -10.45 -8.77
CA GLY A 162 -3.77 -11.23 -8.98
C GLY A 162 -4.20 -12.00 -7.74
N TYR A 163 -3.78 -11.48 -6.58
CA TYR A 163 -4.35 -11.81 -5.28
C TYR A 163 -5.80 -11.35 -5.22
N ASP A 164 -6.71 -12.25 -4.88
CA ASP A 164 -8.10 -11.92 -4.63
C ASP A 164 -8.27 -11.55 -3.15
N PRO A 165 -8.68 -10.30 -2.82
CA PRO A 165 -8.91 -9.87 -1.44
C PRO A 165 -9.89 -10.75 -0.67
N SER A 166 -10.84 -11.40 -1.35
CA SER A 166 -11.81 -12.29 -0.70
C SER A 166 -11.15 -13.49 -0.02
N THR A 167 -10.03 -13.98 -0.56
CA THR A 167 -9.30 -15.14 -0.03
C THR A 167 -8.70 -14.88 1.35
N TYR A 168 -8.54 -13.60 1.73
CA TYR A 168 -8.07 -13.23 3.07
C TYR A 168 -9.06 -13.66 4.17
N ALA A 169 -10.35 -13.85 3.84
CA ALA A 169 -11.35 -14.37 4.78
C ALA A 169 -10.91 -15.70 5.42
N ARG A 170 -10.28 -16.59 4.66
CA ARG A 170 -9.76 -17.88 5.19
C ARG A 170 -8.67 -17.71 6.24
N VAL A 171 -7.93 -16.60 6.20
CA VAL A 171 -6.93 -16.26 7.21
C VAL A 171 -7.64 -15.79 8.48
N ILE A 172 -8.65 -14.94 8.34
CA ILE A 172 -9.51 -14.46 9.45
C ILE A 172 -10.14 -15.65 10.18
N GLU A 173 -10.81 -16.55 9.46
CA GLU A 173 -11.45 -17.76 10.02
C GLU A 173 -10.45 -18.62 10.82
N ARG A 174 -9.23 -18.78 10.31
CA ARG A 174 -8.17 -19.54 11.01
C ARG A 174 -7.77 -18.87 12.33
N TYR A 175 -7.71 -17.54 12.36
CA TYR A 175 -7.41 -16.80 13.59
C TYR A 175 -8.59 -16.85 14.56
N GLU A 176 -9.82 -16.69 14.09
CA GLU A 176 -11.04 -16.82 14.90
C GLU A 176 -11.12 -18.18 15.59
N ALA A 177 -10.95 -19.28 14.86
CA ALA A 177 -10.92 -20.63 15.43
C ALA A 177 -9.81 -20.79 16.50
N ARG A 178 -8.67 -20.13 16.32
CA ARG A 178 -7.58 -20.12 17.32
C ARG A 178 -7.96 -19.33 18.57
N TYR A 179 -8.66 -18.21 18.42
CA TYR A 179 -9.14 -17.42 19.56
C TYR A 179 -10.22 -18.17 20.34
N GLU A 180 -11.18 -18.81 19.65
CA GLU A 180 -12.22 -19.63 20.28
C GLU A 180 -11.62 -20.78 21.10
N ALA A 181 -10.66 -21.51 20.54
CA ALA A 181 -9.96 -22.57 21.26
C ALA A 181 -9.22 -22.06 22.51
N ARG A 182 -8.63 -20.86 22.43
CA ARG A 182 -7.96 -20.21 23.56
C ARG A 182 -8.96 -19.83 24.67
N ASP A 183 -10.11 -19.29 24.30
CA ASP A 183 -11.15 -18.89 25.25
C ASP A 183 -11.86 -20.10 25.87
N GLU A 184 -12.05 -21.18 25.12
CA GLU A 184 -12.49 -22.47 25.67
C GLU A 184 -11.51 -23.06 26.67
N ALA A 185 -10.21 -23.05 26.35
CA ALA A 185 -9.17 -23.50 27.27
C ALA A 185 -9.16 -22.64 28.55
N ARG A 186 -9.31 -21.33 28.42
CA ARG A 186 -9.45 -20.40 29.57
C ARG A 186 -10.70 -20.73 30.41
N ARG A 187 -11.85 -20.95 29.78
CA ARG A 187 -13.09 -21.33 30.47
C ARG A 187 -12.97 -22.67 31.20
N LYS A 188 -12.37 -23.68 30.57
CA LYS A 188 -12.10 -24.99 31.17
C LYS A 188 -11.18 -24.86 32.40
N TYR A 189 -10.10 -24.08 32.27
CA TYR A 189 -9.17 -23.81 33.38
C TYR A 189 -9.85 -23.13 34.57
N LEU A 190 -10.70 -22.13 34.32
CA LEU A 190 -11.46 -21.45 35.39
C LEU A 190 -12.43 -22.41 36.09
N LYS A 191 -13.14 -23.25 35.34
CA LYS A 191 -14.02 -24.28 35.92
C LYS A 191 -13.24 -25.29 36.76
N GLU A 192 -12.09 -25.75 36.29
CA GLU A 192 -11.23 -26.66 37.06
C GLU A 192 -10.73 -26.00 38.36
N GLN A 193 -10.39 -24.71 38.32
CA GLN A 193 -10.04 -23.98 39.55
C GLN A 193 -11.23 -23.86 40.51
N GLN A 194 -12.45 -23.60 40.01
CA GLN A 194 -13.66 -23.55 40.83
C GLN A 194 -13.95 -24.91 41.47
N LEU A 195 -13.86 -26.00 40.71
CA LEU A 195 -14.04 -27.37 41.22
C LEU A 195 -13.01 -27.70 42.32
N LYS A 196 -11.72 -27.42 42.10
CA LYS A 196 -10.68 -27.59 43.13
C LYS A 196 -10.95 -26.77 44.39
N LYS A 197 -11.57 -25.59 44.27
CA LYS A 197 -11.97 -24.78 45.43
C LYS A 197 -13.16 -25.39 46.17
N LEU A 198 -14.15 -25.92 45.45
CA LEU A 198 -15.30 -26.61 46.05
C LEU A 198 -14.87 -27.91 46.74
N GLU A 199 -13.99 -28.70 46.14
CA GLU A 199 -13.39 -29.89 46.76
C GLU A 199 -12.66 -29.52 48.06
N LYS A 200 -11.83 -28.45 48.02
CA LYS A 200 -11.17 -27.94 49.22
C LYS A 200 -12.12 -27.40 50.29
N LYS A 201 -13.25 -26.80 49.90
CA LYS A 201 -14.29 -26.35 50.85
C LYS A 201 -15.02 -27.54 51.46
N ASN A 202 -15.40 -28.54 50.67
CA ASN A 202 -16.02 -29.77 51.17
C ASN A 202 -15.08 -30.54 52.11
N SER A 203 -13.77 -30.64 51.81
CA SER A 203 -12.80 -31.25 52.74
C SER A 203 -12.57 -30.42 54.00
N LYS A 204 -12.92 -29.11 54.00
CA LYS A 204 -12.82 -28.23 55.17
C LYS A 204 -14.11 -28.19 56.00
N ILE A 205 -15.26 -28.57 55.44
CA ILE A 205 -16.55 -28.65 56.16
C ILE A 205 -16.60 -29.84 57.13
N GLU A 206 -15.77 -30.87 56.94
CA GLU A 206 -15.61 -31.97 57.93
C GLU A 206 -14.68 -31.62 59.11
N GLY A 207 -14.15 -30.40 59.19
CA GLY A 207 -13.34 -29.92 60.32
C GLY A 207 -13.46 -28.41 60.53
N GLU A 208 -14.39 -28.02 61.41
CA GLU A 208 -14.58 -26.70 62.06
C GLU A 208 -14.53 -25.41 61.21
N GLY A 209 -15.63 -24.64 61.26
CA GLY A 209 -15.61 -23.17 61.24
C GLY A 209 -15.32 -22.47 59.90
N GLY A 210 -16.38 -22.10 59.17
CA GLY A 210 -16.30 -21.42 57.88
C GLY A 210 -15.80 -19.97 57.94
N GLU A 211 -14.94 -19.62 56.98
CA GLU A 211 -14.61 -18.23 56.62
C GLU A 211 -14.85 -18.06 55.11
N VAL A 212 -15.78 -17.18 54.76
CA VAL A 212 -16.28 -16.98 53.39
C VAL A 212 -15.34 -16.01 52.68
N ILE A 213 -14.40 -16.55 51.89
CA ILE A 213 -13.54 -15.73 51.02
C ILE A 213 -14.33 -15.33 49.77
N ASP A 214 -14.50 -14.02 49.62
CA ASP A 214 -15.25 -13.29 48.60
C ASP A 214 -14.84 -13.65 47.16
N GLU A 215 -15.83 -13.79 46.28
CA GLU A 215 -15.66 -14.27 44.90
C GLU A 215 -14.91 -13.28 43.98
N GLY A 216 -14.81 -12.01 44.39
CA GLY A 216 -14.11 -10.96 43.65
C GLY A 216 -12.59 -11.12 43.55
N ASP A 217 -11.97 -11.82 44.51
CA ASP A 217 -10.50 -11.90 44.61
C ASP A 217 -9.88 -12.99 43.71
N ALA A 218 -10.71 -13.94 43.27
CA ALA A 218 -10.30 -15.03 42.39
C ALA A 218 -10.07 -14.58 40.94
N LEU A 219 -10.89 -13.65 40.45
CA LEU A 219 -10.80 -13.12 39.09
C LEU A 219 -9.56 -12.22 38.91
N LYS A 220 -9.26 -11.38 39.91
CA LYS A 220 -8.04 -10.55 39.93
C LYS A 220 -6.75 -11.37 39.89
N LEU A 221 -6.71 -12.52 40.58
CA LEU A 221 -5.54 -13.40 40.63
C LEU A 221 -5.24 -14.14 39.31
N VAL A 222 -6.26 -14.34 38.46
CA VAL A 222 -6.08 -14.95 37.13
C VAL A 222 -5.58 -13.89 36.13
N GLU A 223 -6.08 -12.66 36.23
CA GLU A 223 -5.65 -11.53 35.40
C GLU A 223 -4.20 -11.10 35.72
N SER A 224 -3.80 -11.10 37.00
CA SER A 224 -2.42 -10.80 37.41
C SER A 224 -1.42 -11.88 36.96
N LYS A 225 -1.77 -13.17 37.05
CA LYS A 225 -0.92 -14.27 36.54
C LYS A 225 -0.82 -14.28 35.01
N GLN A 226 -1.85 -13.81 34.32
CA GLN A 226 -1.83 -13.64 32.87
C GLN A 226 -0.87 -12.51 32.43
N MET A 227 -0.77 -11.44 33.22
CA MET A 227 0.22 -10.38 33.01
C MET A 227 1.67 -10.84 33.27
N GLU A 228 1.87 -11.80 34.17
CA GLU A 228 3.20 -12.41 34.40
C GLU A 228 3.64 -13.37 33.29
N LEU A 229 2.75 -14.22 32.76
CA LEU A 229 3.09 -15.15 31.66
C LEU A 229 3.26 -14.46 30.29
N SER A 230 2.69 -13.26 30.12
CA SER A 230 2.86 -12.45 28.92
C SER A 230 4.19 -11.67 28.90
N LYS A 231 4.86 -11.54 30.05
CA LYS A 231 6.24 -11.05 30.13
C LYS A 231 7.20 -12.16 29.74
N VAL A 232 7.27 -12.45 28.45
CA VAL A 232 8.46 -13.10 27.87
C VAL A 232 9.58 -12.07 27.95
N GLU A 233 10.31 -12.05 29.07
CA GLU A 233 11.58 -11.35 29.19
C GLU A 233 12.58 -12.01 28.24
N ARG A 234 12.60 -11.53 27.00
CA ARG A 234 13.60 -11.92 26.01
C ARG A 234 14.94 -11.36 26.50
N ARG A 235 15.69 -12.17 27.25
CA ARG A 235 17.01 -11.82 27.78
C ARG A 235 17.99 -11.67 26.61
N VAL A 236 18.11 -10.46 26.07
CA VAL A 236 19.15 -10.12 25.10
C VAL A 236 20.47 -10.08 25.87
N ARG A 237 21.25 -11.16 25.83
CA ARG A 237 22.60 -11.20 26.39
C ARG A 237 23.52 -10.35 25.51
N THR A 238 23.85 -9.15 25.95
CA THR A 238 25.03 -8.43 25.44
C THR A 238 26.25 -8.82 26.28
N THR A 239 27.44 -8.82 25.67
CA THR A 239 28.71 -9.33 26.21
C THR A 239 29.30 -8.51 27.37
N GLY A 240 28.66 -7.43 27.80
CA GLY A 240 29.22 -6.44 28.72
C GLY A 240 28.50 -6.28 30.05
N GLY A 241 27.88 -7.33 30.61
CA GLY A 241 27.35 -7.29 31.98
C GLY A 241 26.32 -6.18 32.23
N GLY A 242 25.49 -5.86 31.24
CA GLY A 242 24.48 -4.80 31.32
C GLY A 242 23.25 -5.24 32.11
N SER A 243 22.86 -4.38 33.05
CA SER A 243 21.64 -4.40 33.87
C SER A 243 20.48 -5.25 33.33
N THR A 244 19.89 -6.09 34.19
CA THR A 244 18.58 -6.74 34.03
C THR A 244 17.41 -5.75 34.05
N GLY A 245 17.61 -4.53 33.55
CA GLY A 245 16.57 -3.55 33.32
C GLY A 245 15.87 -3.87 32.00
N SER A 246 14.59 -4.20 32.06
CA SER A 246 13.69 -4.12 30.90
C SER A 246 14.01 -2.85 30.11
N VAL A 247 14.35 -2.99 28.82
CA VAL A 247 14.47 -1.86 27.89
C VAL A 247 13.07 -1.28 27.74
N ARG A 248 12.66 -0.45 28.71
CA ARG A 248 11.43 0.32 28.62
C ARG A 248 11.65 1.34 27.52
N ASN A 249 10.70 1.43 26.59
CA ASN A 249 10.71 2.49 25.59
C ASN A 249 10.84 3.83 26.30
N LEU A 250 11.85 4.62 25.94
CA LEU A 250 12.12 5.93 26.55
C LEU A 250 11.03 6.96 26.24
N ARG A 251 10.26 6.74 25.17
CA ARG A 251 9.11 7.56 24.83
C ARG A 251 7.95 7.26 25.79
N ILE A 252 7.53 8.29 26.50
CA ILE A 252 6.30 8.33 27.29
C ILE A 252 5.11 8.19 26.32
N ARG A 253 4.19 7.26 26.61
CA ARG A 253 3.06 6.95 25.70
C ARG A 253 1.91 7.93 25.86
N GLU A 254 1.79 8.48 27.06
CA GLU A 254 0.80 9.45 27.50
C GLU A 254 1.01 10.81 26.80
N ASP A 255 2.26 11.14 26.46
CA ASP A 255 2.62 12.36 25.74
C ASP A 255 2.42 12.20 24.23
N ILE A 256 1.36 12.82 23.71
CA ILE A 256 1.09 12.90 22.28
C ILE A 256 2.13 13.82 21.62
N ALA A 257 2.66 13.42 20.47
CA ALA A 257 3.59 14.26 19.72
C ALA A 257 2.85 15.46 19.13
N LYS A 258 3.48 16.64 19.10
CA LYS A 258 2.79 17.90 18.75
C LYS A 258 2.12 17.90 17.37
N TYR A 259 2.74 17.26 16.37
CA TYR A 259 2.21 17.12 15.01
C TYR A 259 1.08 16.07 14.88
N LEU A 260 0.70 15.40 15.97
CA LEU A 260 -0.41 14.44 16.01
C LEU A 260 -1.65 15.01 16.71
N PHE A 261 -1.59 16.24 17.24
CA PHE A 261 -2.78 16.89 17.82
C PHE A 261 -3.85 17.16 16.75
N ASN A 262 -3.44 17.61 15.57
CA ASN A 262 -4.30 17.79 14.41
C ASN A 262 -3.63 17.14 13.19
N LEU A 263 -4.38 16.27 12.48
CA LEU A 263 -3.88 15.53 11.31
C LEU A 263 -4.18 16.26 9.99
N ASP A 264 -4.89 17.38 10.03
CA ASP A 264 -5.18 18.18 8.85
C ASP A 264 -3.90 18.85 8.34
N CYS A 265 -3.64 18.73 7.03
CA CYS A 265 -2.42 19.23 6.39
C CYS A 265 -2.22 20.75 6.53
N ASN A 266 -3.31 21.50 6.71
CA ASN A 266 -3.33 22.97 6.80
C ASN A 266 -3.58 23.46 8.23
N SER A 267 -3.34 22.62 9.24
CA SER A 267 -3.43 23.02 10.64
C SER A 267 -2.22 23.90 11.02
N ALA A 268 -1.49 23.56 12.07
CA ALA A 268 -0.35 24.33 12.52
C ALA A 268 0.98 23.74 12.01
N TYR A 269 1.91 24.63 11.65
CA TYR A 269 3.24 24.22 11.21
C TYR A 269 4.09 23.69 12.38
N TYR A 270 4.46 22.41 12.29
CA TYR A 270 5.45 21.78 13.14
C TYR A 270 6.84 21.83 12.49
N ASP A 271 7.84 22.42 13.17
CA ASP A 271 9.23 22.33 12.74
C ASP A 271 9.88 21.07 13.34
N PRO A 272 10.15 20.01 12.55
CA PRO A 272 10.74 18.77 13.05
C PRO A 272 12.20 18.92 13.49
N LYS A 273 12.90 19.99 13.07
CA LYS A 273 14.30 20.22 13.43
C LYS A 273 14.42 20.73 14.87
N SER A 274 13.65 21.76 15.19
CA SER A 274 13.62 22.38 16.53
C SER A 274 12.59 21.75 17.48
N ARG A 275 11.66 20.93 16.96
CA ARG A 275 10.57 20.27 17.70
C ARG A 275 9.59 21.26 18.36
N SER A 276 9.39 22.41 17.74
CA SER A 276 8.43 23.44 18.15
C SER A 276 7.26 23.53 17.18
N MET A 277 6.06 23.72 17.72
CA MET A 277 4.90 24.22 16.98
C MET A 277 4.95 25.74 16.98
N ARG A 278 4.54 26.38 15.88
CA ARG A 278 4.46 27.84 15.81
C ARG A 278 3.10 28.38 16.20
N GLU A 279 2.04 27.67 15.83
CA GLU A 279 0.65 28.03 16.05
C GLU A 279 -0.04 26.93 16.86
N ASP A 280 -1.20 27.26 17.43
CA ASP A 280 -2.03 26.27 18.11
C ASP A 280 -2.63 25.30 17.06
N PRO A 281 -2.44 23.98 17.20
CA PRO A 281 -3.08 23.01 16.30
C PRO A 281 -4.61 22.98 16.37
N LEU A 282 -5.22 23.54 17.41
CA LEU A 282 -6.68 23.57 17.61
C LEU A 282 -7.18 25.00 17.88
N PRO A 283 -7.15 25.90 16.87
CA PRO A 283 -7.54 27.29 17.05
C PRO A 283 -9.04 27.49 17.35
N ASP A 284 -9.88 26.55 16.90
CA ASP A 284 -11.35 26.61 17.05
C ASP A 284 -11.86 25.82 18.27
N ALA A 285 -10.97 25.17 19.03
CA ALA A 285 -11.36 24.48 20.25
C ALA A 285 -11.49 25.49 21.39
N ASP A 286 -12.57 25.37 22.19
CA ASP A 286 -12.71 26.17 23.41
C ASP A 286 -11.54 25.87 24.38
N PRO A 287 -10.99 26.92 25.03
CA PRO A 287 -9.77 26.84 25.86
C PRO A 287 -9.92 25.99 27.13
#